data_AF-A0AA43FZR8-F1
#
_entry.id   AF-A0AA43FZR8-F1
#
_cell.length_a   1.000
_cell.length_b   1.000
_cell.length_c   1.000
_cell.angle_alpha   90.00
_cell.angle_beta   90.00
_cell.angle_gamma   90.00
#
_symmetry.space_group_name_H-M   'P 1'
#
loop_
_entity.id
_entity.type
_entity.pdbx_description
1 polymer ?
#
loop_
_entity_poly.entity_id
_entity_poly.type
_entity_poly.pdbx_seq_one_letter_code
_entity_poly.pdbx_strand_id
1 'polypeptide(L)'
;MYDFLGLRLHFKDEFYTPVAVRDGYEFHINFDDLLAKGLKLEAGIFVDSETGKSDIENLRHPWESVPTSYAAIAMKVHQGSGFRPAACVELKASPAKIMQGHNVYGSANLVNCLTAFLDSFKRSMPDFSELIDFDNIDIFRFDSTYSVQLESRDQVLGALKSFTSVSHRYLRPSREGEYETSVYFNNDKNSPDTGRSTSLIIYSKMDEVGQQCESLKRLAKKEKTRKYDHIIEQLSDESLRDFATNRLRFEARFLSRWFKKHDIPQNIWEFCKYVEIQELASGESFCAWAWRDANKYLLEAIEGSTLTVVNDHKVMQLLNDLYDTTDDKGNIRQSKAFRLFQLYDRLKHNTYKQVKETMSKSSFHRNINDLMAVGFSKDQLQNLHLDEQVPLGQVIEFDFDNQTPSDYVEPQFEGIQTGSDLLAYLKGQTPNNVSVTELDKIEDALQESNLPPFYARALQAGREVRVNKNKSVSFVLWKDGTSNLLFHKPNDRNVRLAKPQNPLDTPSGQKSFQQWSRH
;
A
#
# COMPACT_ATOMS: atom_id res chain seq x y z
N MET A 1 7.26 -7.73 -1.07
CA MET A 1 6.29 -7.91 0.04
C MET A 1 5.12 -6.94 -0.10
N TYR A 2 3.96 -7.26 0.48
CA TYR A 2 2.83 -6.35 0.59
C TYR A 2 3.06 -5.38 1.77
N ASP A 3 3.28 -4.10 1.47
CA ASP A 3 3.59 -3.10 2.50
C ASP A 3 2.35 -2.38 3.03
N PHE A 4 1.30 -2.30 2.22
CA PHE A 4 0.05 -1.63 2.56
C PHE A 4 -1.13 -2.33 1.89
N LEU A 5 -2.25 -2.43 2.60
CA LEU A 5 -3.54 -2.83 2.04
C LEU A 5 -4.61 -1.80 2.41
N GLY A 6 -5.47 -1.50 1.43
CA GLY A 6 -6.66 -0.67 1.56
C GLY A 6 -7.89 -1.47 1.18
N LEU A 7 -8.71 -1.80 2.17
CA LEU A 7 -9.89 -2.64 2.03
C LEU A 7 -11.18 -1.84 2.26
N ARG A 8 -12.23 -2.23 1.56
CA ARG A 8 -13.57 -1.71 1.71
C ARG A 8 -14.50 -2.84 2.07
N LEU A 9 -15.05 -2.78 3.27
CA LEU A 9 -16.00 -3.74 3.79
C LEU A 9 -17.40 -3.16 3.62
N HIS A 10 -18.31 -3.91 3.01
CA HIS A 10 -19.69 -3.49 2.82
C HIS A 10 -20.56 -3.98 4.00
N PHE A 11 -21.65 -3.27 4.27
CA PHE A 11 -22.63 -3.69 5.26
C PHE A 11 -23.58 -4.73 4.67
N LYS A 12 -24.17 -5.57 5.54
CA LYS A 12 -25.27 -6.45 5.15
C LYS A 12 -26.48 -5.63 4.72
N ASP A 13 -27.26 -6.17 3.78
CA ASP A 13 -28.38 -5.47 3.14
C ASP A 13 -29.41 -4.91 4.14
N GLU A 14 -29.64 -5.61 5.25
CA GLU A 14 -30.57 -5.23 6.32
C GLU A 14 -30.23 -3.91 7.03
N PHE A 15 -28.98 -3.44 6.95
CA PHE A 15 -28.55 -2.19 7.57
C PHE A 15 -28.63 -0.99 6.63
N TYR A 16 -28.91 -1.20 5.33
CA TYR A 16 -29.02 -0.11 4.38
C TYR A 16 -30.41 0.52 4.40
N THR A 17 -30.42 1.85 4.49
CA THR A 17 -31.58 2.70 4.22
C THR A 17 -31.38 3.41 2.88
N PRO A 18 -32.25 3.15 1.88
CA PRO A 18 -32.17 3.85 0.60
C PRO A 18 -32.62 5.31 0.77
N VAL A 19 -31.77 6.22 0.31
CA VAL A 19 -32.01 7.67 0.27
C VAL A 19 -32.13 8.09 -1.19
N ALA A 20 -33.26 8.68 -1.54
CA ALA A 20 -33.47 9.19 -2.88
C ALA A 20 -32.57 10.42 -3.12
N VAL A 21 -31.76 10.36 -4.18
CA VAL A 21 -30.95 11.47 -4.69
C VAL A 21 -31.34 11.73 -6.14
N ARG A 22 -31.02 12.92 -6.67
CA ARG A 22 -31.55 13.42 -7.96
C ARG A 22 -31.72 12.36 -9.06
N ASP A 23 -30.67 11.58 -9.34
CA ASP A 23 -30.62 10.63 -10.46
C ASP A 23 -30.55 9.15 -10.00
N GLY A 24 -30.92 8.84 -8.75
CA GLY A 24 -30.87 7.47 -8.24
C GLY A 24 -31.08 7.33 -6.74
N TYR A 25 -30.41 6.33 -6.16
CA TYR A 25 -30.45 6.05 -4.73
C TYR A 25 -29.02 5.95 -4.21
N GLU A 26 -28.82 6.50 -3.02
CA GLU A 26 -27.67 6.20 -2.18
C GLU A 26 -28.15 5.31 -1.03
N PHE A 27 -27.32 4.38 -0.59
CA PHE A 27 -27.62 3.48 0.51
C PHE A 27 -26.83 3.93 1.73
N HIS A 28 -27.53 4.45 2.71
CA HIS A 28 -26.96 4.97 3.95
C HIS A 28 -27.16 3.95 5.07
N ILE A 29 -26.38 4.05 6.14
CA ILE A 29 -26.61 3.30 7.38
C ILE A 29 -27.13 4.23 8.46
N ASN A 30 -27.80 3.67 9.47
CA ASN A 30 -28.14 4.43 10.66
C ASN A 30 -26.88 4.62 11.53
N PHE A 31 -26.54 5.87 11.85
CA PHE A 31 -25.40 6.17 12.71
C PHE A 31 -25.63 5.85 14.18
N ASP A 32 -26.88 5.70 14.63
CA ASP A 32 -27.16 5.20 15.98
C ASP A 32 -26.63 3.78 16.16
N ASP A 33 -26.65 2.96 15.10
CA ASP A 33 -26.07 1.61 15.12
C ASP A 33 -24.55 1.66 15.31
N LEU A 34 -23.88 2.68 14.77
CA LEU A 34 -22.43 2.88 14.99
C LEU A 34 -22.13 3.22 16.45
N LEU A 35 -22.89 4.14 17.04
CA LEU A 35 -22.75 4.53 18.45
C LEU A 35 -23.01 3.35 19.39
N ALA A 36 -24.06 2.56 19.11
CA ALA A 36 -24.40 1.37 19.87
C ALA A 36 -23.28 0.31 19.84
N LYS A 37 -22.45 0.32 18.80
CA LYS A 37 -21.30 -0.57 18.61
C LYS A 37 -19.96 0.07 19.02
N GLY A 38 -20.01 1.21 19.71
CA GLY A 38 -18.86 1.85 20.35
C GLY A 38 -18.02 2.75 19.44
N LEU A 39 -18.47 3.02 18.21
CA LEU A 39 -17.80 3.94 17.30
C LEU A 39 -18.15 5.39 17.63
N LYS A 40 -17.28 6.32 17.23
CA LYS A 40 -17.45 7.76 17.49
C LYS A 40 -18.07 8.46 16.29
N LEU A 41 -18.78 9.56 16.56
CA LEU A 41 -19.24 10.49 15.53
C LEU A 41 -18.66 11.88 15.78
N GLU A 42 -18.42 12.61 14.70
CA GLU A 42 -18.11 14.03 14.71
C GLU A 42 -19.13 14.79 13.84
N ALA A 43 -19.40 16.05 14.19
CA ALA A 43 -20.28 16.93 13.43
C ALA A 43 -19.64 18.32 13.28
N GLY A 44 -20.01 19.02 12.21
CA GLY A 44 -19.68 20.43 12.03
C GLY A 44 -20.71 21.32 12.72
N ILE A 45 -20.25 22.41 13.30
CA ILE A 45 -21.12 23.49 13.79
C ILE A 45 -21.09 24.58 12.72
N PHE A 46 -22.24 24.82 12.09
CA PHE A 46 -22.41 25.93 11.15
C PHE A 46 -23.10 27.08 11.87
N VAL A 47 -22.62 28.30 11.64
CA VAL A 47 -23.26 29.52 12.16
C VAL A 47 -23.70 30.35 10.98
N ASP A 48 -25.01 30.57 10.86
CA ASP A 48 -25.58 31.47 9.87
C ASP A 48 -25.09 32.90 10.15
N SER A 49 -24.39 33.47 9.16
CA SER A 49 -23.80 34.81 9.26
C SER A 49 -24.82 35.95 9.33
N GLU A 50 -26.05 35.73 8.88
CA GLU A 50 -27.12 36.73 8.85
C GLU A 50 -28.00 36.63 10.10
N THR A 51 -28.32 35.41 10.53
CA THR A 51 -29.22 35.20 11.69
C THR A 51 -28.50 34.95 13.01
N GLY A 52 -27.20 34.64 12.97
CA GLY A 52 -26.39 34.29 14.15
C GLY A 52 -26.77 32.95 14.79
N LYS A 53 -27.66 32.17 14.16
CA LYS A 53 -28.08 30.85 14.66
C LYS A 53 -27.06 29.79 14.30
N SER A 54 -26.79 28.89 15.25
CA SER A 54 -25.91 27.74 15.04
C SER A 54 -26.73 26.48 14.79
N ASP A 55 -26.39 25.74 13.74
CA ASP A 55 -26.94 24.43 13.42
C ASP A 55 -25.83 23.36 13.41
N ILE A 56 -26.21 22.11 13.72
CA ILE A 56 -25.32 20.96 13.67
C ILE A 56 -25.51 20.29 12.32
N GLU A 57 -24.45 20.21 11.53
CA GLU A 57 -24.46 19.62 10.20
C GLU A 57 -23.31 18.62 10.02
N ASN A 58 -23.31 17.88 8.91
CA ASN A 58 -22.19 17.02 8.50
C ASN A 58 -21.79 15.96 9.53
N LEU A 59 -22.79 15.35 10.21
CA LEU A 59 -22.57 14.21 11.08
C LEU A 59 -21.85 13.11 10.28
N ARG A 60 -20.74 12.60 10.81
CA ARG A 60 -19.91 11.59 10.15
C ARG A 60 -19.05 10.83 11.14
N HIS A 61 -18.54 9.70 10.70
CA HIS A 61 -17.49 8.97 11.40
C HIS A 61 -16.10 9.59 11.11
N PRO A 62 -15.29 9.97 12.12
CA PRO A 62 -13.92 10.41 11.92
C PRO A 62 -13.01 9.26 11.46
N TRP A 63 -11.75 9.53 11.14
CA TRP A 63 -10.77 8.43 11.09
C TRP A 63 -10.45 8.00 12.52
N GLU A 64 -10.54 6.71 12.79
CA GLU A 64 -10.13 6.14 14.07
C GLU A 64 -9.18 4.96 13.89
N SER A 65 -8.61 4.50 15.00
CA SER A 65 -7.60 3.45 15.01
C SER A 65 -8.15 2.22 15.72
N VAL A 66 -8.28 1.12 14.99
CA VAL A 66 -8.59 -0.20 15.55
C VAL A 66 -7.30 -0.77 16.14
N PRO A 67 -7.26 -1.08 17.46
CA PRO A 67 -6.06 -1.56 18.10
C PRO A 67 -5.65 -2.94 17.57
N THR A 68 -4.35 -3.18 17.50
CA THR A 68 -3.75 -4.51 17.26
C THR A 68 -2.57 -4.66 18.23
N SER A 69 -1.91 -5.82 18.24
CA SER A 69 -0.74 -6.07 19.08
C SER A 69 0.44 -5.15 18.78
N TYR A 70 0.53 -4.62 17.56
CA TYR A 70 1.66 -3.82 17.09
C TYR A 70 1.21 -2.48 16.51
N ALA A 71 0.78 -2.46 15.25
CA ALA A 71 0.33 -1.24 14.56
C ALA A 71 -1.18 -1.24 14.34
N ALA A 72 -1.83 -0.15 14.76
CA ALA A 72 -3.27 0.00 14.61
C ALA A 72 -3.71 0.05 13.13
N ILE A 73 -4.91 -0.45 12.88
CA ILE A 73 -5.59 -0.34 11.58
C ILE A 73 -6.36 0.98 11.55
N ALA A 74 -6.14 1.81 10.53
CA ALA A 74 -6.95 3.01 10.35
C ALA A 74 -8.32 2.64 9.75
N MET A 75 -9.39 3.09 10.39
CA MET A 75 -10.77 2.79 10.01
C MET A 75 -11.60 4.06 9.82
N LYS A 76 -12.47 4.05 8.81
CA LYS A 76 -13.51 5.07 8.65
C LYS A 76 -14.78 4.50 8.02
N VAL A 77 -15.93 4.85 8.58
CA VAL A 77 -17.23 4.61 7.97
C VAL A 77 -17.60 5.77 7.05
N HIS A 78 -18.02 5.44 5.83
CA HIS A 78 -18.51 6.38 4.83
C HIS A 78 -19.97 6.12 4.56
N GLN A 79 -20.80 7.17 4.48
CA GLN A 79 -22.15 7.07 3.94
C GLN A 79 -22.12 6.90 2.41
N GLY A 80 -23.27 6.47 1.86
CA GLY A 80 -23.52 6.54 0.43
C GLY A 80 -23.31 7.96 -0.10
N SER A 81 -22.80 8.07 -1.33
CA SER A 81 -22.51 9.31 -2.05
C SER A 81 -22.47 9.05 -3.56
N GLY A 82 -22.49 10.10 -4.38
CA GLY A 82 -22.41 9.96 -5.85
C GLY A 82 -21.20 9.18 -6.40
N PHE A 83 -20.09 9.08 -5.67
CA PHE A 83 -18.91 8.28 -6.07
C PHE A 83 -18.90 6.87 -5.48
N ARG A 84 -19.74 6.63 -4.47
CA ARG A 84 -19.84 5.41 -3.69
C ARG A 84 -21.31 5.23 -3.32
N PRO A 85 -22.10 4.50 -4.11
CA PRO A 85 -23.55 4.48 -3.94
C PRO A 85 -23.97 3.88 -2.59
N ALA A 86 -23.20 2.94 -2.02
CA ALA A 86 -23.50 2.33 -0.73
C ALA A 86 -22.49 2.68 0.35
N ALA A 87 -22.98 2.91 1.56
CA ALA A 87 -22.15 3.10 2.74
C ALA A 87 -21.19 1.93 2.93
N CYS A 88 -20.00 2.19 3.45
CA CYS A 88 -18.99 1.16 3.64
C CYS A 88 -18.01 1.54 4.75
N VAL A 89 -17.23 0.56 5.19
CA VAL A 89 -16.07 0.77 6.06
C VAL A 89 -14.80 0.71 5.22
N GLU A 90 -13.97 1.75 5.27
CA GLU A 90 -12.61 1.71 4.74
C GLU A 90 -11.62 1.35 5.85
N LEU A 91 -10.85 0.28 5.62
CA LEU A 91 -9.74 -0.14 6.46
C LEU A 91 -8.41 0.07 5.72
N LYS A 92 -7.40 0.58 6.43
CA LYS A 92 -6.07 0.90 5.89
C LYS A 92 -4.98 0.50 6.88
N ALA A 93 -4.05 -0.35 6.48
CA ALA A 93 -2.93 -0.73 7.33
C ALA A 93 -1.77 -1.36 6.54
N SER A 94 -0.61 -1.47 7.20
CA SER A 94 0.51 -2.29 6.74
C SER A 94 0.40 -3.69 7.36
N PRO A 95 0.23 -4.75 6.56
CA PRO A 95 0.16 -6.13 7.08
C PRO A 95 1.43 -6.51 7.85
N ALA A 96 2.61 -6.12 7.35
CA ALA A 96 3.87 -6.35 8.03
C ALA A 96 3.91 -5.68 9.42
N LYS A 97 3.49 -4.41 9.53
CA LYS A 97 3.45 -3.74 10.84
C LYS A 97 2.41 -4.34 11.79
N ILE A 98 1.33 -4.96 11.28
CA ILE A 98 0.36 -5.70 12.11
C ILE A 98 0.96 -7.01 12.62
N MET A 99 1.72 -7.74 11.79
CA MET A 99 2.24 -9.07 12.16
C MET A 99 3.47 -9.01 13.07
N GLN A 100 4.34 -8.01 12.89
CA GLN A 100 5.68 -7.99 13.51
C GLN A 100 6.16 -6.58 13.90
N GLY A 101 5.31 -5.55 13.82
CA GLY A 101 5.62 -4.20 14.31
C GLY A 101 6.48 -3.30 13.41
N HIS A 102 7.12 -3.87 12.39
CA HIS A 102 7.87 -3.12 11.39
C HIS A 102 7.55 -3.57 9.97
N ASN A 103 7.94 -2.75 9.00
CA ASN A 103 7.88 -3.09 7.59
C ASN A 103 9.27 -3.07 6.95
N VAL A 104 10.33 -3.44 7.67
CA VAL A 104 11.67 -3.60 7.08
C VAL A 104 11.70 -4.75 6.08
N TYR A 105 11.08 -5.86 6.39
CA TYR A 105 10.81 -7.00 5.51
C TYR A 105 9.42 -7.55 5.86
N GLY A 106 8.94 -8.59 5.19
CA GLY A 106 7.62 -9.16 5.43
C GLY A 106 7.11 -10.01 4.27
N SER A 107 5.87 -10.48 4.41
CA SER A 107 5.26 -11.47 3.53
C SER A 107 4.95 -10.95 2.12
N ALA A 108 5.20 -11.79 1.13
CA ALA A 108 4.68 -11.64 -0.23
C ALA A 108 3.42 -12.50 -0.48
N ASN A 109 2.96 -13.26 0.52
CA ASN A 109 1.74 -14.06 0.44
C ASN A 109 0.51 -13.19 0.75
N LEU A 110 -0.40 -13.07 -0.21
CA LEU A 110 -1.59 -12.24 -0.08
C LEU A 110 -2.55 -12.74 1.01
N VAL A 111 -2.75 -14.06 1.10
CA VAL A 111 -3.67 -14.67 2.08
C VAL A 111 -3.17 -14.44 3.50
N ASN A 112 -1.88 -14.62 3.76
CA ASN A 112 -1.28 -14.30 5.07
C ASN A 112 -1.48 -12.82 5.43
N CYS A 113 -1.23 -11.92 4.48
CA CYS A 113 -1.41 -10.49 4.68
C CYS A 113 -2.88 -10.11 4.98
N LEU A 114 -3.83 -10.69 4.23
CA LEU A 114 -5.26 -10.47 4.45
C LEU A 114 -5.74 -11.10 5.76
N THR A 115 -5.21 -12.26 6.13
CA THR A 115 -5.56 -12.96 7.37
C THR A 115 -5.14 -12.12 8.57
N ALA A 116 -3.88 -11.69 8.63
CA ALA A 116 -3.38 -10.80 9.69
C ALA A 116 -4.25 -9.55 9.83
N PHE A 117 -4.66 -8.96 8.70
CA PHE A 117 -5.46 -7.74 8.67
C PHE A 117 -6.88 -7.99 9.18
N LEU A 118 -7.64 -8.87 8.52
CA LEU A 118 -9.06 -9.06 8.77
C LEU A 118 -9.33 -9.79 10.10
N ASP A 119 -8.46 -10.71 10.51
CA ASP A 119 -8.53 -11.34 11.83
C ASP A 119 -8.34 -10.30 12.95
N SER A 120 -7.33 -9.43 12.83
CA SER A 120 -7.09 -8.36 13.80
C SER A 120 -8.30 -7.43 13.91
N PHE A 121 -8.90 -7.05 12.78
CA PHE A 121 -10.12 -6.24 12.77
C PHE A 121 -11.28 -6.96 13.49
N LYS A 122 -11.55 -8.22 13.11
CA LYS A 122 -12.65 -9.01 13.68
C LYS A 122 -12.50 -9.23 15.18
N ARG A 123 -11.28 -9.51 15.66
CA ARG A 123 -11.00 -9.70 17.09
C ARG A 123 -11.09 -8.41 17.90
N SER A 124 -10.64 -7.29 17.32
CA SER A 124 -10.66 -6.00 18.01
C SER A 124 -12.03 -5.34 18.02
N MET A 125 -12.90 -5.66 17.05
CA MET A 125 -14.25 -5.11 16.92
C MET A 125 -15.30 -6.19 16.62
N PRO A 126 -15.52 -7.16 17.54
CA PRO A 126 -16.40 -8.29 17.29
C PRO A 126 -17.85 -7.87 17.05
N ASP A 127 -18.41 -7.01 17.90
CA ASP A 127 -19.81 -6.58 17.79
C ASP A 127 -20.07 -5.74 16.52
N PHE A 128 -19.09 -4.94 16.09
CA PHE A 128 -19.18 -4.16 14.87
C PHE A 128 -19.01 -5.03 13.62
N SER A 129 -18.22 -6.10 13.72
CA SER A 129 -18.03 -7.06 12.63
C SER A 129 -19.32 -7.81 12.27
N GLU A 130 -20.31 -7.87 13.16
CA GLU A 130 -21.62 -8.46 12.88
C GLU A 130 -22.41 -7.70 11.81
N LEU A 131 -22.13 -6.41 11.60
CA LEU A 131 -22.80 -5.56 10.61
C LEU A 131 -22.21 -5.77 9.20
N ILE A 132 -21.02 -6.36 9.13
CA ILE A 132 -20.24 -6.49 7.91
C ILE A 132 -20.71 -7.71 7.11
N ASP A 133 -20.84 -7.51 5.80
CA ASP A 133 -20.95 -8.58 4.83
C ASP A 133 -19.55 -9.02 4.37
N PHE A 134 -19.02 -10.08 4.99
CA PHE A 134 -17.70 -10.61 4.65
C PHE A 134 -17.64 -11.22 3.24
N ASP A 135 -18.77 -11.55 2.60
CA ASP A 135 -18.78 -12.02 1.22
C ASP A 135 -18.47 -10.87 0.24
N ASN A 136 -18.70 -9.62 0.66
CA ASN A 136 -18.52 -8.41 -0.13
C ASN A 136 -17.45 -7.51 0.49
N ILE A 137 -16.19 -7.76 0.13
CA ILE A 137 -15.05 -6.92 0.48
C ILE A 137 -14.26 -6.60 -0.78
N ASP A 138 -13.95 -5.32 -0.99
CA ASP A 138 -13.13 -4.86 -2.11
C ASP A 138 -11.75 -4.40 -1.67
N ILE A 139 -10.72 -4.74 -2.45
CA ILE A 139 -9.42 -4.08 -2.39
C ILE A 139 -9.43 -2.83 -3.28
N PHE A 140 -9.13 -1.66 -2.70
CA PHE A 140 -9.00 -0.41 -3.46
C PHE A 140 -7.55 0.07 -3.57
N ARG A 141 -6.66 -0.48 -2.74
CA ARG A 141 -5.22 -0.21 -2.79
C ARG A 141 -4.42 -1.39 -2.26
N PHE A 142 -3.30 -1.66 -2.90
CA PHE A 142 -2.17 -2.35 -2.27
C PHE A 142 -0.87 -1.65 -2.65
N ASP A 143 0.14 -1.79 -1.82
CA ASP A 143 1.50 -1.34 -2.13
C ASP A 143 2.43 -2.55 -2.10
N SER A 144 3.29 -2.65 -3.12
CA SER A 144 4.33 -3.66 -3.22
C SER A 144 5.69 -3.01 -3.04
N THR A 145 6.56 -3.62 -2.23
CA THR A 145 7.92 -3.12 -1.99
C THR A 145 8.98 -4.18 -2.23
N TYR A 146 10.04 -3.77 -2.92
CA TYR A 146 11.30 -4.48 -3.06
C TYR A 146 12.44 -3.50 -2.77
N SER A 147 13.59 -4.02 -2.35
CA SER A 147 14.74 -3.18 -1.99
C SER A 147 16.03 -3.74 -2.57
N VAL A 148 16.99 -2.86 -2.78
CA VAL A 148 18.37 -3.23 -3.12
C VAL A 148 19.29 -2.91 -1.95
N GLN A 149 20.28 -3.75 -1.73
CA GLN A 149 21.34 -3.53 -0.74
C GLN A 149 22.50 -2.80 -1.43
N LEU A 150 22.86 -1.62 -0.93
CA LEU A 150 24.02 -0.87 -1.44
C LEU A 150 25.20 -1.01 -0.47
N GLU A 151 26.41 -0.74 -0.97
CA GLU A 151 27.64 -0.93 -0.20
C GLU A 151 27.82 0.15 0.86
N SER A 152 27.31 1.37 0.60
CA SER A 152 27.51 2.52 1.47
C SER A 152 26.33 3.48 1.48
N ARG A 153 26.27 4.30 2.54
CA ARG A 153 25.31 5.40 2.65
C ARG A 153 25.47 6.42 1.52
N ASP A 154 26.71 6.65 1.08
CA ASP A 154 27.01 7.58 0.00
C ASP A 154 26.42 7.09 -1.34
N GLN A 155 26.44 5.78 -1.61
CA GLN A 155 25.74 5.20 -2.76
C GLN A 155 24.22 5.38 -2.65
N VAL A 156 23.62 5.21 -1.46
CA VAL A 156 22.17 5.45 -1.23
C VAL A 156 21.80 6.88 -1.58
N LEU A 157 22.53 7.87 -1.05
CA LEU A 157 22.23 9.28 -1.32
C LEU A 157 22.53 9.68 -2.76
N GLY A 158 23.63 9.17 -3.34
CA GLY A 158 23.94 9.36 -4.76
C GLY A 158 22.84 8.81 -5.68
N ALA A 159 22.30 7.63 -5.35
CA ALA A 159 21.19 7.01 -6.09
C ALA A 159 19.91 7.85 -5.97
N LEU A 160 19.51 8.22 -4.75
CA LEU A 160 18.35 9.09 -4.53
C LEU A 160 18.47 10.41 -5.29
N LYS A 161 19.64 11.06 -5.21
CA LYS A 161 19.91 12.29 -5.96
C LYS A 161 19.78 12.06 -7.46
N SER A 162 20.33 10.98 -8.00
CA SER A 162 20.20 10.63 -9.43
C SER A 162 18.73 10.45 -9.82
N PHE A 163 17.94 9.73 -9.00
CA PHE A 163 16.51 9.50 -9.24
C PHE A 163 15.68 10.79 -9.34
N THR A 164 16.08 11.89 -8.70
CA THR A 164 15.38 13.18 -8.84
C THR A 164 15.40 13.74 -10.27
N SER A 165 16.37 13.31 -11.07
CA SER A 165 16.55 13.73 -12.47
C SER A 165 15.98 12.74 -13.49
N VAL A 166 15.61 11.53 -13.05
CA VAL A 166 15.13 10.47 -13.93
C VAL A 166 13.71 10.78 -14.39
N SER A 167 13.51 10.95 -15.70
CA SER A 167 12.19 11.06 -16.30
C SER A 167 12.16 10.27 -17.61
N HIS A 168 11.12 9.44 -17.80
CA HIS A 168 11.03 8.56 -18.95
C HIS A 168 9.58 8.19 -19.26
N ARG A 169 9.15 8.33 -20.52
CA ARG A 169 7.75 8.10 -20.98
C ARG A 169 6.72 8.80 -20.08
N TYR A 170 6.00 8.06 -19.24
CA TYR A 170 4.98 8.58 -18.31
C TYR A 170 5.49 8.77 -16.87
N LEU A 171 6.74 8.41 -16.59
CA LEU A 171 7.38 8.54 -15.29
C LEU A 171 7.93 9.96 -15.12
N ARG A 172 7.45 10.67 -14.10
CA ARG A 172 7.93 12.01 -13.73
C ARG A 172 8.30 12.07 -12.24
N PRO A 173 9.48 12.58 -11.89
CA PRO A 173 9.84 12.83 -10.51
C PRO A 173 8.99 14.00 -9.99
N SER A 174 8.50 13.87 -8.78
CA SER A 174 7.64 14.85 -8.13
C SER A 174 8.55 15.85 -7.40
N ARG A 175 8.48 17.12 -7.78
CA ARG A 175 9.39 18.17 -7.28
C ARG A 175 8.97 18.79 -5.95
N GLU A 176 7.87 18.34 -5.36
CA GLU A 176 7.39 18.87 -4.08
C GLU A 176 8.01 18.12 -2.91
N GLY A 177 8.93 18.80 -2.21
CA GLY A 177 9.55 18.32 -0.98
C GLY A 177 10.83 17.54 -1.26
N GLU A 178 11.96 18.26 -1.26
CA GLU A 178 13.31 17.71 -1.24
C GLU A 178 13.55 17.00 0.10
N TYR A 179 12.93 15.84 0.31
CA TYR A 179 13.38 14.96 1.38
C TYR A 179 14.67 14.32 0.88
N GLU A 180 15.79 14.68 1.50
CA GLU A 180 17.14 14.17 1.19
C GLU A 180 17.22 12.64 1.13
N THR A 181 16.25 11.95 1.74
CA THR A 181 16.19 10.50 1.90
C THR A 181 15.06 9.80 1.13
N SER A 182 14.27 10.51 0.30
CA SER A 182 13.20 9.89 -0.52
C SER A 182 12.86 10.66 -1.80
N VAL A 183 12.50 9.93 -2.87
CA VAL A 183 12.05 10.48 -4.16
C VAL A 183 10.69 9.89 -4.53
N TYR A 184 9.74 10.76 -4.89
CA TYR A 184 8.40 10.37 -5.32
C TYR A 184 8.26 10.49 -6.83
N PHE A 185 7.59 9.54 -7.47
CA PHE A 185 7.24 9.60 -8.88
C PHE A 185 5.74 9.59 -9.08
N ASN A 186 5.27 10.38 -10.05
CA ASN A 186 3.87 10.49 -10.44
C ASN A 186 2.97 10.86 -9.24
N ASN A 187 3.43 11.77 -8.38
CA ASN A 187 2.70 12.28 -7.23
C ASN A 187 2.60 13.81 -7.27
N ASP A 188 2.28 14.36 -8.45
CA ASP A 188 2.12 15.80 -8.64
C ASP A 188 0.74 16.26 -8.20
N LYS A 189 0.67 17.09 -7.14
CA LYS A 189 -0.58 17.64 -6.62
C LYS A 189 -1.24 18.63 -7.59
N ASN A 190 -0.45 19.25 -8.48
CA ASN A 190 -0.95 20.23 -9.45
C ASN A 190 -1.52 19.57 -10.71
N SER A 191 -1.29 18.27 -10.88
CA SER A 191 -1.84 17.47 -11.97
C SER A 191 -2.70 16.34 -11.40
N PRO A 192 -3.99 16.61 -11.11
CA PRO A 192 -4.85 15.71 -10.33
C PRO A 192 -5.10 14.36 -11.00
N ASP A 193 -4.79 14.20 -12.29
CA ASP A 193 -4.86 12.92 -13.01
C ASP A 193 -3.58 12.07 -12.90
N THR A 194 -2.48 12.66 -12.45
CA THR A 194 -1.21 11.96 -12.23
C THR A 194 -1.31 11.07 -10.99
N GLY A 195 -0.74 9.86 -11.04
CA GLY A 195 -0.72 8.95 -9.89
C GLY A 195 -2.03 8.20 -9.58
N ARG A 196 -3.12 8.45 -10.34
CA ARG A 196 -4.43 7.81 -10.12
C ARG A 196 -4.47 6.30 -10.35
N SER A 197 -3.52 5.78 -11.13
CA SER A 197 -3.35 4.35 -11.38
C SER A 197 -2.25 3.79 -10.48
N THR A 198 -1.03 4.30 -10.66
CA THR A 198 0.14 3.91 -9.89
C THR A 198 1.01 5.12 -9.55
N SER A 199 1.67 5.07 -8.40
CA SER A 199 2.73 6.00 -8.01
C SER A 199 3.90 5.22 -7.40
N LEU A 200 5.11 5.76 -7.55
CA LEU A 200 6.32 5.10 -7.04
C LEU A 200 7.00 5.98 -5.99
N ILE A 201 7.66 5.35 -5.03
CA ILE A 201 8.48 6.04 -4.03
C ILE A 201 9.75 5.25 -3.83
N ILE A 202 10.87 5.94 -3.87
CA ILE A 202 12.18 5.36 -3.59
C ILE A 202 12.72 6.04 -2.34
N TYR A 203 13.17 5.29 -1.34
CA TYR A 203 13.65 5.87 -0.09
C TYR A 203 14.70 5.02 0.62
N SER A 204 15.53 5.68 1.43
CA SER A 204 16.47 5.02 2.33
C SER A 204 15.71 4.34 3.48
N LYS A 205 15.81 3.01 3.59
CA LYS A 205 15.04 2.28 4.59
C LYS A 205 15.53 2.53 6.01
N MET A 206 16.85 2.65 6.21
CA MET A 206 17.42 2.94 7.51
C MET A 206 17.00 4.31 8.05
N ASP A 207 16.94 5.33 7.17
CA ASP A 207 16.49 6.67 7.57
C ASP A 207 15.00 6.67 7.93
N GLU A 208 14.16 5.91 7.21
CA GLU A 208 12.73 5.75 7.53
C GLU A 208 12.50 5.06 8.89
N VAL A 209 13.24 3.97 9.17
CA VAL A 209 13.18 3.27 10.46
C VAL A 209 13.59 4.19 11.60
N GLY A 210 14.68 4.96 11.41
CA GLY A 210 15.14 5.94 12.39
C GLY A 210 14.11 7.03 12.66
N GLN A 211 13.50 7.60 11.62
CA GLN A 211 12.44 8.61 11.74
C GLN A 211 11.20 8.05 12.46
N GLN A 212 10.78 6.83 12.13
CA GLN A 212 9.67 6.16 12.80
C GLN A 212 9.95 5.96 14.29
N CYS A 213 11.13 5.45 14.64
CA CYS A 213 11.53 5.22 16.03
C CYS A 213 11.55 6.54 16.84
N GLU A 214 12.14 7.60 16.29
CA GLU A 214 12.16 8.92 16.95
C GLU A 214 10.76 9.54 17.09
N SER A 215 9.89 9.37 16.09
CA SER A 215 8.50 9.81 16.17
C SER A 215 7.74 9.10 17.31
N LEU A 216 7.90 7.79 17.44
CA LEU A 216 7.28 7.01 18.51
C LEU A 216 7.81 7.39 19.89
N LYS A 217 9.13 7.59 20.05
CA LYS A 217 9.71 8.10 21.31
C LYS A 217 9.13 9.45 21.71
N ARG A 218 8.95 10.35 20.75
CA ARG A 218 8.31 11.67 20.99
C ARG A 218 6.86 11.51 21.44
N LEU A 219 6.09 10.64 20.79
CA LEU A 219 4.71 10.34 21.18
C LEU A 219 4.63 9.71 22.58
N ALA A 220 5.48 8.73 22.89
CA ALA A 220 5.58 8.10 24.21
C ALA A 220 5.79 9.13 25.32
N LYS A 221 6.73 10.07 25.09
CA LYS A 221 7.01 11.18 26.02
C LYS A 221 5.84 12.15 26.13
N LYS A 222 5.21 12.53 25.01
CA LYS A 222 4.10 13.48 24.98
C LYS A 222 2.87 12.94 25.70
N GLU A 223 2.51 11.69 25.42
CA GLU A 223 1.33 11.03 25.96
C GLU A 223 1.57 10.36 27.31
N LYS A 224 2.83 10.28 27.76
CA LYS A 224 3.24 9.65 29.03
C LYS A 224 2.73 8.21 29.13
N THR A 225 2.99 7.43 28.09
CA THR A 225 2.50 6.06 27.93
C THR A 225 3.60 5.12 27.51
N ARG A 226 3.48 3.85 27.93
CA ARG A 226 4.37 2.74 27.54
C ARG A 226 3.89 1.98 26.31
N LYS A 227 2.78 2.39 25.70
CA LYS A 227 2.16 1.67 24.58
C LYS A 227 3.06 1.54 23.34
N TYR A 228 4.10 2.37 23.25
CA TYR A 228 5.04 2.37 22.14
C TYR A 228 6.33 1.60 22.43
N ASP A 229 6.59 1.26 23.69
CA ASP A 229 7.89 0.74 24.15
C ASP A 229 8.27 -0.52 23.36
N HIS A 230 7.32 -1.44 23.19
CA HIS A 230 7.54 -2.68 22.44
C HIS A 230 7.96 -2.43 20.98
N ILE A 231 7.28 -1.50 20.29
CA ILE A 231 7.60 -1.16 18.89
C ILE A 231 8.94 -0.42 18.82
N ILE A 232 9.23 0.44 19.80
CA ILE A 232 10.51 1.16 19.89
C ILE A 232 11.67 0.17 20.09
N GLU A 233 11.49 -0.84 20.94
CA GLU A 233 12.45 -1.93 21.14
C GLU A 233 12.69 -2.68 19.83
N GLN A 234 11.63 -3.10 19.14
CA GLN A 234 11.75 -3.77 17.85
C GLN A 234 12.46 -2.92 16.79
N LEU A 235 12.10 -1.64 16.65
CA LEU A 235 12.76 -0.74 15.69
C LEU A 235 14.20 -0.39 16.08
N SER A 236 14.58 -0.63 17.33
CA SER A 236 15.94 -0.40 17.84
C SER A 236 16.81 -1.65 17.77
N ASP A 237 16.23 -2.81 17.45
CA ASP A 237 16.94 -4.07 17.31
C ASP A 237 18.10 -3.96 16.30
N GLU A 238 19.25 -4.50 16.68
CA GLU A 238 20.48 -4.40 15.89
C GLU A 238 20.36 -5.18 14.58
N SER A 239 19.83 -6.40 14.63
CA SER A 239 19.68 -7.23 13.43
C SER A 239 18.72 -6.61 12.41
N LEU A 240 17.62 -6.01 12.89
CA LEU A 240 16.67 -5.28 12.06
C LEU A 240 17.31 -4.06 11.39
N ARG A 241 18.08 -3.28 12.16
CA ARG A 241 18.75 -2.07 11.67
C ARG A 241 19.89 -2.40 10.72
N ASP A 242 20.63 -3.47 10.97
CA ASP A 242 21.66 -3.96 10.06
C ASP A 242 21.06 -4.36 8.72
N PHE A 243 19.94 -5.09 8.74
CA PHE A 243 19.24 -5.42 7.50
C PHE A 243 18.69 -4.18 6.76
N ALA A 244 18.27 -3.14 7.48
CA ALA A 244 17.81 -1.89 6.88
C ALA A 244 18.96 -0.98 6.40
N THR A 245 20.18 -1.18 6.90
CA THR A 245 21.33 -0.32 6.62
C THR A 245 21.72 -0.37 5.16
N ASN A 246 21.95 0.81 4.57
CA ASN A 246 22.26 1.00 3.15
C ASN A 246 21.25 0.38 2.17
N ARG A 247 20.03 0.08 2.63
CA ARG A 247 18.99 -0.52 1.81
C ARG A 247 18.12 0.57 1.19
N LEU A 248 18.07 0.58 -0.15
CA LEU A 248 17.23 1.48 -0.91
C LEU A 248 15.92 0.77 -1.27
N ARG A 249 14.80 1.26 -0.75
CA ARG A 249 13.47 0.70 -0.99
C ARG A 249 12.81 1.33 -2.21
N PHE A 250 12.17 0.50 -3.01
CA PHE A 250 11.30 0.88 -4.11
C PHE A 250 9.88 0.40 -3.81
N GLU A 251 9.00 1.35 -3.53
CA GLU A 251 7.59 1.13 -3.26
C GLU A 251 6.77 1.49 -4.49
N ALA A 252 5.93 0.57 -4.93
CA ALA A 252 4.94 0.79 -5.96
C ALA A 252 3.54 0.74 -5.34
N ARG A 253 2.76 1.81 -5.53
CA ARG A 253 1.40 1.94 -5.04
C ARG A 253 0.41 1.67 -6.16
N PHE A 254 -0.58 0.83 -5.91
CA PHE A 254 -1.58 0.42 -6.88
C PHE A 254 -2.97 0.85 -6.42
N LEU A 255 -3.64 1.70 -7.19
CA LEU A 255 -4.98 2.22 -6.87
C LEU A 255 -6.07 1.57 -7.75
N SER A 256 -7.34 1.76 -7.41
CA SER A 256 -8.50 1.20 -8.14
C SER A 256 -8.44 1.33 -9.68
N ARG A 257 -7.81 2.39 -10.23
CA ARG A 257 -7.67 2.55 -11.69
C ARG A 257 -6.70 1.53 -12.30
N TRP A 258 -5.68 1.10 -11.56
CA TRP A 258 -4.73 0.08 -12.02
C TRP A 258 -5.40 -1.29 -12.16
N PHE A 259 -6.24 -1.68 -11.19
CA PHE A 259 -7.07 -2.89 -11.29
C PHE A 259 -7.92 -2.90 -12.56
N LYS A 260 -8.66 -1.81 -12.80
CA LYS A 260 -9.50 -1.64 -14.01
C LYS A 260 -8.69 -1.70 -15.31
N LYS A 261 -7.49 -1.13 -15.32
CA LYS A 261 -6.61 -1.12 -16.51
C LYS A 261 -6.11 -2.53 -16.85
N HIS A 262 -5.87 -3.36 -15.84
CA HIS A 262 -5.34 -4.71 -16.00
C HIS A 262 -6.42 -5.81 -16.00
N ASP A 263 -7.70 -5.42 -15.93
CA ASP A 263 -8.82 -6.36 -15.82
C ASP A 263 -8.67 -7.31 -14.60
N ILE A 264 -8.16 -6.77 -13.48
CA ILE A 264 -7.96 -7.52 -12.23
C ILE A 264 -9.18 -7.27 -11.33
N PRO A 265 -9.80 -8.33 -10.78
CA PRO A 265 -10.96 -8.20 -9.89
C PRO A 265 -10.59 -7.44 -8.60
N GLN A 266 -11.53 -6.64 -8.12
CA GLN A 266 -11.38 -5.89 -6.86
C GLN A 266 -12.03 -6.60 -5.67
N ASN A 267 -13.00 -7.51 -5.87
CA ASN A 267 -13.49 -8.33 -4.78
C ASN A 267 -12.34 -9.19 -4.27
N ILE A 268 -12.05 -9.18 -2.97
CA ILE A 268 -10.82 -9.79 -2.44
C ILE A 268 -10.79 -11.30 -2.63
N TRP A 269 -11.94 -11.97 -2.68
CA TRP A 269 -12.01 -13.42 -2.85
C TRP A 269 -11.70 -13.81 -4.30
N GLU A 270 -12.28 -13.09 -5.26
CA GLU A 270 -11.92 -13.21 -6.67
C GLU A 270 -10.45 -12.83 -6.91
N PHE A 271 -9.96 -11.82 -6.21
CA PHE A 271 -8.57 -11.38 -6.30
C PHE A 271 -7.61 -12.43 -5.75
N CYS A 272 -7.92 -13.09 -4.62
CA CYS A 272 -7.12 -14.20 -4.11
C CYS A 272 -7.02 -15.34 -5.14
N LYS A 273 -8.15 -15.73 -5.75
CA LYS A 273 -8.18 -16.76 -6.80
C LYS A 273 -7.38 -16.32 -8.04
N TYR A 274 -7.51 -15.06 -8.45
CA TYR A 274 -6.71 -14.50 -9.55
C TYR A 274 -5.21 -14.59 -9.26
N VAL A 275 -4.80 -14.20 -8.05
CA VAL A 275 -3.39 -14.24 -7.61
C VAL A 275 -2.88 -15.67 -7.61
N GLU A 276 -3.60 -16.60 -7.00
CA GLU A 276 -3.24 -18.03 -6.97
C GLU A 276 -3.01 -18.58 -8.39
N ILE A 277 -3.95 -18.35 -9.31
CA ILE A 277 -3.85 -18.81 -10.70
C ILE A 277 -2.64 -18.17 -11.40
N GLN A 278 -2.41 -16.87 -11.20
CA GLN A 278 -1.31 -16.15 -11.83
C GLN A 278 0.05 -16.61 -11.31
N GLU A 279 0.19 -16.84 -10.01
CA GLU A 279 1.42 -17.32 -9.38
C GLU A 279 1.74 -18.74 -9.84
N LEU A 280 0.74 -19.63 -9.88
CA LEU A 280 0.89 -20.99 -10.41
C LEU A 280 1.30 -21.00 -11.89
N ALA A 281 0.73 -20.12 -12.71
CA ALA A 281 1.01 -20.07 -14.15
C ALA A 281 2.37 -19.46 -14.48
N SER A 282 2.83 -18.47 -13.69
CA SER A 282 4.07 -17.73 -13.96
C SER A 282 5.29 -18.26 -13.22
N GLY A 283 5.09 -18.97 -12.10
CA GLY A 283 6.16 -19.36 -11.18
C GLY A 283 6.74 -18.18 -10.39
N GLU A 284 6.09 -17.02 -10.41
CA GLU A 284 6.51 -15.79 -9.75
C GLU A 284 5.40 -15.30 -8.82
N SER A 285 5.75 -14.76 -7.65
CA SER A 285 4.75 -14.07 -6.81
C SER A 285 4.08 -12.91 -7.56
N PHE A 286 2.77 -12.75 -7.36
CA PHE A 286 2.01 -11.64 -7.92
C PHE A 286 2.55 -10.29 -7.42
N CYS A 287 3.02 -10.27 -6.18
CA CYS A 287 3.63 -9.11 -5.55
C CYS A 287 4.86 -8.62 -6.34
N ALA A 288 5.72 -9.54 -6.80
CA ALA A 288 6.89 -9.23 -7.63
C ALA A 288 6.48 -8.82 -9.06
N TRP A 289 5.53 -9.54 -9.66
CA TRP A 289 5.04 -9.25 -11.01
C TRP A 289 4.47 -7.83 -11.10
N ALA A 290 3.56 -7.49 -10.17
CA ALA A 290 2.92 -6.19 -10.12
C ALA A 290 3.96 -5.07 -9.90
N TRP A 291 4.94 -5.30 -9.02
CA TRP A 291 6.02 -4.36 -8.77
C TRP A 291 6.84 -4.11 -10.04
N ARG A 292 7.17 -5.16 -10.81
CA ARG A 292 7.91 -4.99 -12.07
C ARG A 292 7.09 -4.23 -13.11
N ASP A 293 5.79 -4.51 -13.26
CA ASP A 293 4.95 -3.73 -14.18
C ASP A 293 4.94 -2.24 -13.81
N ALA A 294 4.84 -1.92 -12.53
CA ALA A 294 4.83 -0.53 -12.07
C ALA A 294 6.19 0.17 -12.26
N ASN A 295 7.30 -0.55 -12.04
CA ASN A 295 8.65 0.00 -12.13
C ASN A 295 9.27 -0.08 -13.53
N LYS A 296 8.64 -0.72 -14.52
CA LYS A 296 9.24 -0.94 -15.85
C LYS A 296 9.87 0.30 -16.48
N TYR A 297 9.19 1.44 -16.44
CA TYR A 297 9.70 2.67 -17.05
C TYR A 297 10.84 3.30 -16.26
N LEU A 298 10.91 3.05 -14.95
CA LEU A 298 12.02 3.44 -14.10
C LEU A 298 13.23 2.56 -14.41
N LEU A 299 13.03 1.24 -14.47
CA LEU A 299 14.08 0.27 -14.79
C LEU A 299 14.67 0.50 -16.18
N GLU A 300 13.83 0.71 -17.20
CA GLU A 300 14.26 1.12 -18.56
C GLU A 300 15.06 2.44 -18.54
N ALA A 301 14.75 3.36 -17.63
CA ALA A 301 15.40 4.67 -17.59
C ALA A 301 16.76 4.67 -16.88
N ILE A 302 17.00 3.71 -15.99
CA ILE A 302 18.29 3.57 -15.30
C ILE A 302 19.28 2.68 -16.06
N GLU A 303 18.80 1.93 -17.04
CA GLU A 303 19.64 1.16 -17.95
C GLU A 303 20.51 2.13 -18.79
N GLY A 304 21.78 2.26 -18.41
CA GLY A 304 22.76 3.15 -19.06
C GLY A 304 22.94 4.55 -18.44
N SER A 305 22.25 4.88 -17.34
CA SER A 305 22.54 6.11 -16.58
C SER A 305 23.72 5.92 -15.63
N THR A 306 24.37 7.00 -15.20
CA THR A 306 25.49 6.98 -14.25
C THR A 306 25.12 7.64 -12.92
N LEU A 307 25.77 7.18 -11.86
CA LEU A 307 25.71 7.66 -10.50
C LEU A 307 27.06 8.31 -10.18
N THR A 308 27.03 9.55 -9.71
CA THR A 308 28.21 10.19 -9.13
C THR A 308 28.31 9.74 -7.67
N VAL A 309 29.30 8.90 -7.34
CA VAL A 309 29.55 8.50 -5.94
C VAL A 309 30.40 9.59 -5.31
N VAL A 310 29.83 10.33 -4.38
CA VAL A 310 30.59 11.28 -3.56
C VAL A 310 30.59 10.77 -2.13
N ASN A 311 31.76 10.42 -1.61
CA ASN A 311 31.92 9.87 -0.26
C ASN A 311 31.77 10.93 0.86
N ASP A 312 30.73 11.76 0.79
CA ASP A 312 30.54 12.93 1.66
C ASP A 312 30.40 12.53 3.14
N HIS A 313 29.64 11.47 3.45
CA HIS A 313 29.44 11.05 4.83
C HIS A 313 30.71 10.51 5.45
N LYS A 314 31.43 9.65 4.73
CA LYS A 314 32.71 9.11 5.20
C LYS A 314 33.71 10.23 5.46
N VAL A 315 33.76 11.23 4.59
CA VAL A 315 34.67 12.37 4.72
C VAL A 315 34.28 13.24 5.91
N MET A 316 33.00 13.52 6.11
CA MET A 316 32.53 14.27 7.27
C MET A 316 32.81 13.53 8.58
N GLN A 317 32.63 12.20 8.60
CA GLN A 317 32.95 11.37 9.77
C GLN A 317 34.45 11.41 10.09
N LEU A 318 35.33 11.19 9.10
CA LEU A 318 36.78 11.30 9.27
C LEU A 318 37.23 12.69 9.75
N LEU A 319 36.56 13.74 9.28
CA LEU A 319 36.82 15.11 9.72
C LEU A 319 36.38 15.35 11.16
N ASN A 320 35.21 14.85 11.57
CA ASN A 320 34.75 14.93 12.95
C ASN A 320 35.69 14.13 13.87
N ASP A 321 36.04 12.90 13.51
CA ASP A 321 36.91 12.03 14.30
C ASP A 321 38.29 12.66 14.57
N LEU A 322 38.85 13.41 13.61
CA LEU A 322 40.17 14.04 13.75
C LEU A 322 40.14 15.46 14.32
N TYR A 323 39.09 16.24 14.06
CA TYR A 323 39.07 17.69 14.34
C TYR A 323 38.00 18.17 15.31
N ASP A 324 37.09 17.32 15.76
CA ASP A 324 36.18 17.69 16.84
C ASP A 324 36.95 17.88 18.14
N THR A 325 36.57 18.91 18.89
CA THR A 325 37.22 19.26 20.16
C THR A 325 36.17 19.44 21.25
N THR A 326 36.49 19.08 22.48
CA THR A 326 35.59 19.27 23.62
C THR A 326 35.96 20.55 24.35
N ASP A 327 34.97 21.37 24.71
CA ASP A 327 35.19 22.54 25.56
C ASP A 327 35.25 22.17 27.05
N ASP A 328 35.65 23.12 27.89
CA ASP A 328 35.77 22.93 29.34
C ASP A 328 34.43 22.59 30.03
N LYS A 329 33.30 22.68 29.31
CA LYS A 329 31.94 22.37 29.77
C LYS A 329 31.42 21.02 29.23
N GLY A 330 32.25 20.27 28.50
CA GLY A 330 31.89 18.98 27.93
C GLY A 330 31.14 19.05 26.59
N ASN A 331 31.00 20.22 25.96
CA ASN A 331 30.33 20.34 24.66
C ASN A 331 31.32 20.09 23.52
N ILE A 332 30.88 19.36 22.50
CA ILE A 332 31.67 19.07 21.29
C ILE A 332 31.58 20.27 20.32
N ARG A 333 32.73 20.77 19.87
CA ARG A 333 32.88 21.82 18.87
C ARG A 333 33.30 21.23 17.52
N GLN A 334 32.38 21.30 16.54
CA GLN A 334 32.54 20.72 15.20
C GLN A 334 32.90 21.76 14.11
N SER A 335 33.20 22.99 14.52
CA SER A 335 33.35 24.13 13.60
C SER A 335 34.53 23.98 12.63
N LYS A 336 35.64 23.36 13.06
CA LYS A 336 36.79 23.09 12.20
C LYS A 336 36.45 22.02 11.15
N ALA A 337 35.87 20.90 11.58
CA ALA A 337 35.43 19.83 10.70
C ALA A 337 34.47 20.35 9.63
N PHE A 338 33.45 21.13 10.04
CA PHE A 338 32.49 21.74 9.13
C PHE A 338 33.14 22.70 8.11
N ARG A 339 34.07 23.56 8.55
CA ARG A 339 34.80 24.48 7.66
C ARG A 339 35.67 23.74 6.63
N LEU A 340 36.28 22.62 7.02
CA LEU A 340 37.05 21.78 6.12
C LEU A 340 36.15 21.03 5.14
N PHE A 341 35.01 20.54 5.61
CA PHE A 341 33.99 19.93 4.74
C PHE A 341 33.47 20.92 3.69
N GLN A 342 33.23 22.19 4.04
CA GLN A 342 32.88 23.23 3.07
C GLN A 342 33.98 23.52 2.04
N LEU A 343 35.26 23.32 2.39
CA LEU A 343 36.34 23.42 1.39
C LEU A 343 36.34 22.22 0.46
N TYR A 344 36.23 21.01 1.03
CA TYR A 344 36.08 19.78 0.27
C TYR A 344 34.90 19.86 -0.71
N ASP A 345 33.74 20.35 -0.25
CA ASP A 345 32.56 20.52 -1.08
C ASP A 345 32.75 21.51 -2.23
N ARG A 346 33.49 22.60 -2.01
CA ARG A 346 33.86 23.52 -3.08
C ARG A 346 34.80 22.90 -4.11
N LEU A 347 35.72 22.03 -3.68
CA LEU A 347 36.66 21.30 -4.55
C LEU A 347 35.98 20.23 -5.41
N LYS A 348 34.78 19.76 -5.03
CA LYS A 348 33.95 18.89 -5.87
C LYS A 348 33.31 19.64 -7.04
N HIS A 349 32.80 20.85 -6.78
CA HIS A 349 32.03 21.59 -7.78
C HIS A 349 32.89 22.54 -8.64
N ASN A 350 34.13 22.80 -8.23
CA ASN A 350 35.02 23.73 -8.92
C ASN A 350 36.42 23.13 -9.01
N THR A 351 37.15 23.49 -10.07
CA THR A 351 38.54 23.06 -10.21
C THR A 351 39.38 23.53 -9.03
N TYR A 352 40.40 22.77 -8.67
CA TYR A 352 41.35 23.11 -7.59
C TYR A 352 41.93 24.52 -7.75
N LYS A 353 42.15 24.96 -9.00
CA LYS A 353 42.63 26.31 -9.33
C LYS A 353 41.58 27.37 -8.98
N GLN A 354 40.33 27.19 -9.39
CA GLN A 354 39.24 28.11 -9.08
C GLN A 354 39.05 28.27 -7.57
N VAL A 355 39.00 27.17 -6.81
CA VAL A 355 38.84 27.24 -5.35
C VAL A 355 40.02 27.95 -4.69
N LYS A 356 41.25 27.67 -5.14
CA LYS A 356 42.46 28.33 -4.65
C LYS A 356 42.42 29.85 -4.83
N GLU A 357 41.78 30.35 -5.88
CA GLU A 357 41.66 31.78 -6.17
C GLU A 357 40.63 32.47 -5.26
N THR A 358 39.72 31.73 -4.62
CA THR A 358 38.67 32.30 -3.73
C THR A 358 39.14 32.62 -2.30
N MET A 359 40.38 32.31 -1.94
CA MET A 359 40.89 32.53 -0.57
C MET A 359 42.41 32.76 -0.54
N SER A 360 42.93 33.16 0.62
CA SER A 360 44.36 33.40 0.76
C SER A 360 45.18 32.12 0.57
N LYS A 361 46.34 32.24 -0.09
CA LYS A 361 47.24 31.13 -0.41
C LYS A 361 47.62 30.31 0.84
N SER A 362 47.91 30.98 1.96
CA SER A 362 48.26 30.33 3.23
C SER A 362 47.09 29.54 3.83
N SER A 363 45.88 30.12 3.84
CA SER A 363 44.68 29.45 4.36
C SER A 363 44.33 28.24 3.51
N PHE A 364 44.39 28.37 2.18
CA PHE A 364 44.14 27.28 1.24
C PHE A 364 45.09 26.10 1.49
N HIS A 365 46.40 26.33 1.48
CA HIS A 365 47.38 25.25 1.69
C HIS A 365 47.28 24.60 3.06
N ARG A 366 46.99 25.37 4.12
CA ARG A 366 46.75 24.81 5.45
C ARG A 366 45.54 23.88 5.46
N ASN A 367 44.42 24.30 4.87
CA ASN A 367 43.20 23.49 4.85
C ASN A 367 43.36 22.27 3.93
N ILE A 368 44.13 22.36 2.84
CA ILE A 368 44.50 21.21 2.00
C ILE A 368 45.34 20.21 2.81
N ASN A 369 46.32 20.68 3.59
CA ASN A 369 47.10 19.81 4.47
C ASN A 369 46.23 19.17 5.56
N ASP A 370 45.26 19.90 6.11
CA ASP A 370 44.28 19.35 7.05
C ASP A 370 43.43 18.24 6.37
N LEU A 371 42.97 18.45 5.13
CA LEU A 371 42.27 17.40 4.37
C LEU A 371 43.18 16.21 4.06
N MET A 372 44.47 16.43 3.78
CA MET A 372 45.41 15.32 3.59
C MET A 372 45.64 14.52 4.88
N ALA A 373 45.56 15.16 6.06
CA ALA A 373 45.74 14.50 7.35
C ALA A 373 44.61 13.52 7.69
N VAL A 374 43.41 13.70 7.13
CA VAL A 374 42.30 12.72 7.24
C VAL A 374 42.35 11.61 6.17
N GLY A 375 43.41 11.55 5.36
CA GLY A 375 43.68 10.42 4.46
C GLY A 375 43.58 10.72 2.97
N PHE A 376 43.32 11.97 2.56
CA PHE A 376 43.34 12.33 1.14
C PHE A 376 44.76 12.46 0.58
N SER A 377 44.98 11.94 -0.61
CA SER A 377 46.15 12.33 -1.40
C SER A 377 45.94 13.71 -2.03
N LYS A 378 47.05 14.40 -2.30
CA LYS A 378 47.01 15.70 -2.97
C LYS A 378 46.42 15.59 -4.39
N ASP A 379 46.70 14.50 -5.10
CA ASP A 379 46.18 14.25 -6.44
C ASP A 379 44.64 14.10 -6.41
N GLN A 380 44.11 13.32 -5.46
CA GLN A 380 42.67 13.19 -5.25
C GLN A 380 42.01 14.56 -4.99
N LEU A 381 42.59 15.42 -4.15
CA LEU A 381 42.06 16.76 -3.90
C LEU A 381 42.14 17.68 -5.13
N GLN A 382 43.12 17.49 -6.02
CA GLN A 382 43.26 18.26 -7.24
C GLN A 382 42.24 17.84 -8.31
N ASN A 383 41.94 16.55 -8.36
CA ASN A 383 41.05 15.92 -9.32
C ASN A 383 39.63 15.68 -8.77
N LEU A 384 39.31 16.20 -7.58
CA LEU A 384 38.05 15.93 -6.88
C LEU A 384 36.80 16.36 -7.67
N HIS A 385 36.97 17.31 -8.58
CA HIS A 385 35.93 17.81 -9.50
C HIS A 385 35.70 16.92 -10.73
N LEU A 386 36.51 15.87 -10.89
CA LEU A 386 36.42 14.92 -12.01
C LEU A 386 35.52 13.71 -11.70
N ASP A 387 34.65 13.81 -10.69
CA ASP A 387 33.56 12.88 -10.31
C ASP A 387 33.78 11.40 -10.71
N GLU A 388 34.01 10.50 -9.75
CA GLU A 388 33.90 9.06 -10.01
C GLU A 388 32.45 8.73 -10.38
N GLN A 389 32.22 8.50 -11.68
CA GLN A 389 30.93 8.08 -12.22
C GLN A 389 30.90 6.56 -12.38
N VAL A 390 29.96 5.92 -11.70
CA VAL A 390 29.68 4.48 -11.84
C VAL A 390 28.31 4.34 -12.49
N PRO A 391 28.09 3.47 -13.50
CA PRO A 391 26.76 3.23 -14.06
C PRO A 391 25.73 2.88 -12.96
N LEU A 392 24.62 3.61 -12.88
CA LEU A 392 23.56 3.42 -11.88
C LEU A 392 22.99 1.99 -11.95
N GLY A 393 22.87 1.44 -13.17
CA GLY A 393 22.44 0.05 -13.39
C GLY A 393 23.42 -1.00 -12.87
N GLN A 394 24.72 -0.69 -12.71
CA GLN A 394 25.69 -1.59 -12.09
C GLN A 394 25.64 -1.53 -10.55
N VAL A 395 25.16 -0.43 -9.99
CA VAL A 395 25.01 -0.23 -8.54
C VAL A 395 23.67 -0.77 -8.03
N ILE A 396 22.63 -0.75 -8.88
CA ILE A 396 21.27 -1.17 -8.53
C ILE A 396 20.98 -2.52 -9.18
N GLU A 397 21.43 -3.60 -8.53
CA GLU A 397 21.06 -4.96 -8.86
C GLU A 397 19.96 -5.46 -7.92
N PHE A 398 18.83 -5.90 -8.49
CA PHE A 398 17.71 -6.42 -7.72
C PHE A 398 17.84 -7.92 -7.51
N ASP A 399 18.07 -8.31 -6.27
CA ASP A 399 17.95 -9.69 -5.82
C ASP A 399 16.54 -9.91 -5.24
N PHE A 400 15.62 -10.45 -6.04
CA PHE A 400 14.24 -10.69 -5.62
C PHE A 400 14.11 -11.82 -4.60
N ASP A 401 15.11 -12.69 -4.49
CA ASP A 401 15.10 -13.87 -3.61
C ASP A 401 15.56 -13.51 -2.20
N ASN A 402 16.46 -12.53 -2.06
CA ASN A 402 17.00 -12.08 -0.76
C ASN A 402 16.34 -10.79 -0.24
N GLN A 403 15.01 -10.81 -0.15
CA GLN A 403 14.21 -9.69 0.37
C GLN A 403 13.88 -9.78 1.88
N THR A 404 14.30 -10.85 2.54
CA THR A 404 14.15 -11.07 3.97
C THR A 404 15.50 -11.51 4.57
N PRO A 405 15.72 -11.33 5.88
CA PRO A 405 16.81 -11.99 6.58
C PRO A 405 16.75 -13.52 6.42
N SER A 406 17.89 -14.19 6.55
CA SER A 406 17.98 -15.65 6.40
C SER A 406 17.24 -16.44 7.48
N ASP A 407 17.04 -15.83 8.65
CA ASP A 407 16.30 -16.36 9.79
C ASP A 407 14.82 -15.95 9.80
N TYR A 408 14.35 -15.25 8.75
CA TYR A 408 12.94 -14.90 8.62
C TYR A 408 12.08 -16.15 8.48
N VAL A 409 11.06 -16.23 9.35
CA VAL A 409 10.04 -17.27 9.29
C VAL A 409 8.73 -16.63 8.86
N GLU A 410 8.20 -17.11 7.73
CA GLU A 410 6.91 -16.68 7.20
C GLU A 410 5.79 -16.95 8.23
N PRO A 411 4.98 -15.94 8.60
CA PRO A 411 3.85 -16.13 9.50
C PRO A 411 2.89 -17.20 9.00
N GLN A 412 2.50 -18.11 9.88
CA GLN A 412 1.56 -19.18 9.58
C GLN A 412 0.27 -18.97 10.36
N PHE A 413 -0.88 -19.12 9.68
CA PHE A 413 -2.19 -19.07 10.30
C PHE A 413 -2.80 -20.47 10.28
N GLU A 414 -3.02 -21.04 11.47
CA GLU A 414 -3.52 -22.41 11.61
C GLU A 414 -4.87 -22.57 10.90
N GLY A 415 -4.93 -23.51 9.95
CA GLY A 415 -6.15 -23.82 9.20
C GLY A 415 -6.57 -22.78 8.15
N ILE A 416 -5.77 -21.75 7.87
CA ILE A 416 -6.06 -20.72 6.86
C ILE A 416 -4.92 -20.70 5.84
N GLN A 417 -5.18 -21.23 4.64
CA GLN A 417 -4.19 -21.29 3.55
C GLN A 417 -4.68 -20.61 2.28
N THR A 418 -6.00 -20.60 2.07
CA THR A 418 -6.65 -20.01 0.90
C THR A 418 -7.55 -18.84 1.29
N GLY A 419 -7.94 -18.04 0.30
CA GLY A 419 -8.97 -17.01 0.50
C GLY A 419 -10.30 -17.59 0.98
N SER A 420 -10.64 -18.80 0.55
CA SER A 420 -11.85 -19.53 0.97
C SER A 420 -11.80 -19.91 2.46
N ASP A 421 -10.66 -20.37 2.94
CA ASP A 421 -10.47 -20.70 4.37
C ASP A 421 -10.64 -19.45 5.24
N LEU A 422 -10.05 -18.33 4.79
CA LEU A 422 -10.18 -17.04 5.47
C LEU A 422 -11.63 -16.56 5.52
N LEU A 423 -12.37 -16.65 4.40
CA LEU A 423 -13.79 -16.31 4.36
C LEU A 423 -14.61 -17.17 5.33
N ALA A 424 -14.38 -18.49 5.34
CA ALA A 424 -15.04 -19.41 6.27
C ALA A 424 -14.76 -19.01 7.73
N TYR A 425 -13.50 -18.73 8.06
CA TYR A 425 -13.08 -18.24 9.38
C TYR A 425 -13.78 -16.93 9.77
N LEU A 426 -13.85 -15.95 8.85
CA LEU A 426 -14.52 -14.68 9.08
C LEU A 426 -16.04 -14.83 9.26
N LYS A 427 -16.65 -15.86 8.65
CA LYS A 427 -18.06 -16.20 8.85
C LYS A 427 -18.32 -17.09 10.07
N GLY A 428 -17.28 -17.49 10.80
CA GLY A 428 -17.40 -18.42 11.93
C GLY A 428 -17.77 -19.85 11.51
N GLN A 429 -17.49 -20.20 10.25
CA GLN A 429 -17.71 -21.52 9.68
C GLN A 429 -16.42 -22.34 9.77
N THR A 430 -16.53 -23.64 10.05
CA THR A 430 -15.42 -24.58 9.90
C THR A 430 -15.33 -25.05 8.44
N PRO A 431 -14.14 -25.40 7.90
CA PRO A 431 -13.95 -25.83 6.51
C PRO A 431 -14.90 -26.95 6.04
N ASN A 432 -15.35 -27.80 6.97
CA ASN A 432 -16.23 -28.94 6.70
C ASN A 432 -17.75 -28.62 6.65
N ASN A 433 -18.17 -27.37 6.85
CA ASN A 433 -19.60 -26.98 6.93
C ASN A 433 -20.01 -25.96 5.86
N VAL A 434 -19.26 -25.85 4.76
CA VAL A 434 -19.59 -24.94 3.66
C VAL A 434 -20.67 -25.58 2.78
N SER A 435 -21.90 -25.06 2.87
CA SER A 435 -22.97 -25.39 1.93
C SER A 435 -22.66 -24.77 0.57
N VAL A 436 -22.67 -25.58 -0.50
CA VAL A 436 -22.45 -25.13 -1.88
C VAL A 436 -23.40 -23.99 -2.24
N THR A 437 -22.85 -22.80 -2.46
CA THR A 437 -23.57 -21.59 -2.84
C THR A 437 -23.85 -21.57 -4.35
N GLU A 438 -24.73 -20.67 -4.80
CA GLU A 438 -24.91 -20.42 -6.23
C GLU A 438 -23.61 -19.94 -6.89
N LEU A 439 -22.80 -19.17 -6.16
CA LEU A 439 -21.51 -18.69 -6.63
C LEU A 439 -20.56 -19.86 -6.90
N ASP A 440 -20.48 -20.82 -5.98
CA ASP A 440 -19.64 -22.00 -6.13
C ASP A 440 -20.03 -22.80 -7.38
N LYS A 441 -21.34 -22.95 -7.66
CA LYS A 441 -21.83 -23.60 -8.89
C LYS A 441 -21.45 -22.84 -10.16
N ILE A 442 -21.45 -21.51 -10.12
CA ILE A 442 -21.03 -20.68 -11.26
C ILE A 442 -19.52 -20.85 -11.49
N GLU A 443 -18.73 -20.86 -10.41
CA GLU A 443 -17.29 -21.04 -10.48
C GLU A 443 -16.90 -22.42 -11.01
N ASP A 444 -17.55 -23.48 -10.54
CA ASP A 444 -17.38 -24.85 -11.05
C ASP A 444 -17.68 -24.89 -12.55
N ALA A 445 -18.81 -24.32 -12.99
CA ALA A 445 -19.19 -24.29 -14.40
C ALA A 445 -18.21 -23.46 -15.26
N LEU A 446 -17.65 -22.38 -14.71
CA LEU A 446 -16.61 -21.58 -15.35
C LEU A 446 -15.32 -22.39 -15.53
N GLN A 447 -14.89 -23.10 -14.49
CA GLN A 447 -13.71 -23.96 -14.54
C GLN A 447 -13.87 -25.09 -15.55
N GLU A 448 -15.01 -25.79 -15.54
CA GLU A 448 -15.35 -26.83 -16.54
C GLU A 448 -15.31 -26.29 -17.98
N SER A 449 -15.57 -25.00 -18.15
CA SER A 449 -15.57 -24.30 -19.44
C SER A 449 -14.22 -23.64 -19.79
N ASN A 450 -13.15 -23.89 -19.02
CA ASN A 450 -11.85 -23.20 -19.14
C ASN A 450 -11.95 -21.67 -19.10
N LEU A 451 -12.87 -21.15 -18.28
CA LEU A 451 -13.01 -19.74 -18.01
C LEU A 451 -12.58 -19.41 -16.57
N PRO A 452 -11.93 -18.25 -16.36
CA PRO A 452 -11.53 -17.83 -15.03
C PRO A 452 -12.71 -17.71 -14.03
N PRO A 453 -12.57 -18.21 -12.79
CA PRO A 453 -13.60 -18.13 -11.74
C PRO A 453 -14.00 -16.70 -11.36
N PHE A 454 -13.12 -15.70 -11.54
CA PHE A 454 -13.43 -14.29 -11.22
C PHE A 454 -14.55 -13.69 -12.07
N TYR A 455 -15.03 -14.39 -13.10
CA TYR A 455 -16.24 -14.03 -13.82
C TYR A 455 -17.54 -14.36 -13.07
N ALA A 456 -17.47 -15.11 -11.97
CA ALA A 456 -18.63 -15.65 -11.28
C ALA A 456 -19.58 -14.57 -10.76
N ARG A 457 -19.08 -13.50 -10.12
CA ARG A 457 -19.97 -12.43 -9.62
C ARG A 457 -20.63 -11.63 -10.73
N ALA A 458 -19.94 -11.43 -11.87
CA ALA A 458 -20.55 -10.77 -13.03
C ALA A 458 -21.73 -11.59 -13.55
N LEU A 459 -21.52 -12.89 -13.69
CA LEU A 459 -22.53 -13.85 -14.12
C LEU A 459 -23.67 -14.01 -13.11
N GLN A 460 -23.36 -14.08 -11.82
CA GLN A 460 -24.35 -14.10 -10.73
C GLN A 460 -25.23 -12.84 -10.74
N ALA A 461 -24.64 -11.68 -11.03
CA ALA A 461 -25.35 -10.41 -11.18
C ALA A 461 -26.14 -10.31 -12.50
N GLY A 462 -26.22 -11.39 -13.30
CA GLY A 462 -26.92 -11.43 -14.57
C GLY A 462 -26.23 -10.62 -15.68
N ARG A 463 -24.94 -10.32 -15.56
CA ARG A 463 -24.17 -9.60 -16.60
C ARG A 463 -23.53 -10.60 -17.55
N GLU A 464 -23.58 -10.34 -18.86
CA GLU A 464 -22.78 -11.11 -19.81
C GLU A 464 -21.29 -10.83 -19.62
N VAL A 465 -20.48 -11.87 -19.69
CA VAL A 465 -19.01 -11.78 -19.67
C VAL A 465 -18.50 -11.97 -21.08
N ARG A 466 -17.73 -11.00 -21.57
CA ARG A 466 -17.21 -11.05 -22.93
C ARG A 466 -15.91 -11.84 -22.98
N VAL A 467 -15.98 -13.04 -23.57
CA VAL A 467 -14.81 -13.94 -23.72
C VAL A 467 -13.89 -13.47 -24.85
N ASN A 468 -14.46 -13.03 -25.97
CA ASN A 468 -13.71 -12.43 -27.08
C ASN A 468 -14.60 -11.53 -27.97
N LYS A 469 -14.08 -11.10 -29.13
CA LYS A 469 -14.82 -10.21 -30.05
C LYS A 469 -16.17 -10.78 -30.50
N ASN A 470 -16.28 -12.10 -30.62
CA ASN A 470 -17.44 -12.80 -31.21
C ASN A 470 -18.21 -13.68 -30.21
N LYS A 471 -17.72 -13.84 -28.97
CA LYS A 471 -18.27 -14.76 -27.97
C LYS A 471 -18.40 -14.08 -26.62
N SER A 472 -19.61 -14.08 -26.06
CA SER A 472 -19.92 -13.76 -24.67
C SER A 472 -20.48 -15.01 -23.97
N VAL A 473 -20.45 -15.01 -22.64
CA VAL A 473 -21.05 -16.03 -21.79
C VAL A 473 -22.00 -15.36 -20.80
N SER A 474 -23.16 -15.98 -20.56
CA SER A 474 -24.12 -15.57 -19.54
C SER A 474 -24.49 -16.78 -18.68
N PHE A 475 -24.80 -16.55 -17.41
CA PHE A 475 -25.30 -17.60 -16.53
C PHE A 475 -26.83 -17.60 -16.55
N VAL A 476 -27.41 -18.79 -16.74
CA VAL A 476 -28.85 -18.98 -16.83
C VAL A 476 -29.28 -19.94 -15.73
N LEU A 477 -30.11 -19.43 -14.81
CA LEU A 477 -30.83 -20.22 -13.82
C LEU A 477 -32.22 -20.58 -14.35
N TRP A 478 -32.53 -21.87 -14.42
CA TRP A 478 -33.79 -22.40 -14.90
C TRP A 478 -34.80 -22.51 -13.74
N LYS A 479 -36.10 -22.55 -14.08
CA LYS A 479 -37.19 -22.61 -13.09
C LYS A 479 -37.19 -23.88 -12.23
N ASP A 480 -36.56 -24.94 -12.70
CA ASP A 480 -36.40 -26.21 -11.97
C ASP A 480 -35.19 -26.19 -11.03
N GLY A 481 -34.50 -25.04 -10.91
CA GLY A 481 -33.32 -24.87 -10.06
C GLY A 481 -32.02 -25.36 -10.70
N THR A 482 -32.05 -25.85 -11.95
CA THR A 482 -30.82 -26.15 -12.70
C THR A 482 -30.17 -24.87 -13.22
N SER A 483 -28.87 -24.91 -13.45
CA SER A 483 -28.11 -23.75 -13.93
C SER A 483 -27.08 -24.14 -14.98
N ASN A 484 -26.86 -23.29 -15.99
CA ASN A 484 -25.86 -23.53 -17.04
C ASN A 484 -25.20 -22.22 -17.50
N LEU A 485 -23.96 -22.33 -17.98
CA LEU A 485 -23.32 -21.28 -18.78
C LEU A 485 -23.81 -21.36 -20.23
N LEU A 486 -24.32 -20.25 -20.75
CA LEU A 486 -24.74 -20.12 -22.13
C LEU A 486 -23.76 -19.23 -22.90
N PHE A 487 -23.16 -19.78 -23.95
CA PHE A 487 -22.31 -19.04 -24.87
C PHE A 487 -23.12 -18.48 -26.04
N HIS A 488 -22.94 -17.19 -26.34
CA HIS A 488 -23.70 -16.49 -27.37
C HIS A 488 -22.90 -15.35 -28.02
N LYS A 489 -23.47 -14.69 -29.03
CA LYS A 489 -22.87 -13.47 -29.60
C LYS A 489 -22.99 -12.31 -28.60
N PRO A 490 -22.02 -11.39 -28.52
CA PRO A 490 -22.13 -10.23 -27.64
C PRO A 490 -23.39 -9.41 -27.92
N ASN A 491 -24.08 -8.97 -26.87
CA ASN A 491 -25.33 -8.19 -26.92
C ASN A 491 -26.53 -8.91 -27.57
N ASP A 492 -26.56 -10.24 -27.56
CA ASP A 492 -27.70 -11.00 -28.10
C ASP A 492 -28.94 -10.84 -27.20
N ARG A 493 -29.89 -10.03 -27.66
CA ARG A 493 -31.16 -9.73 -26.94
C ARG A 493 -32.07 -10.95 -26.76
N ASN A 494 -31.80 -12.07 -27.43
CA ASN A 494 -32.59 -13.29 -27.31
C ASN A 494 -32.18 -14.15 -26.11
N VAL A 495 -31.02 -13.87 -25.50
CA VAL A 495 -30.58 -14.54 -24.27
C VAL A 495 -31.37 -13.94 -23.11
N ARG A 496 -32.41 -14.66 -22.69
CA ARG A 496 -33.22 -14.30 -21.52
C ARG A 496 -32.42 -14.58 -20.26
N LEU A 497 -31.78 -13.54 -19.73
CA LEU A 497 -31.23 -13.54 -18.37
C LEU A 497 -32.41 -13.77 -17.40
N ALA A 498 -32.35 -14.84 -16.61
CA ALA A 498 -33.34 -15.05 -15.56
C ALA A 498 -33.22 -13.90 -14.55
N LYS A 499 -34.34 -13.28 -14.18
CA LYS A 499 -34.32 -12.29 -13.10
C LYS A 499 -34.00 -13.02 -11.79
N PRO A 500 -33.14 -12.47 -10.91
CA PRO A 500 -32.92 -13.04 -9.59
C PRO A 500 -34.27 -13.15 -8.87
N GLN A 501 -34.56 -14.31 -8.31
CA GLN A 501 -35.75 -14.50 -7.49
C GLN A 501 -35.56 -13.74 -6.17
N ASN A 502 -36.50 -12.85 -5.84
CA ASN A 502 -36.58 -12.29 -4.50
C ASN A 502 -36.84 -13.45 -3.50
N PRO A 503 -36.17 -13.49 -2.34
CA PRO A 503 -36.32 -14.57 -1.36
C PRO A 503 -37.72 -14.68 -0.73
N LEU A 504 -38.70 -13.87 -1.15
CA LEU A 504 -40.05 -13.83 -0.58
C LEU A 504 -41.06 -14.78 -1.25
N ASP A 505 -40.71 -15.47 -2.33
CA ASP A 505 -41.60 -16.50 -2.90
C ASP A 505 -41.34 -17.86 -2.26
N THR A 506 -41.59 -17.96 -0.95
CA THR A 506 -41.89 -19.24 -0.33
C THR A 506 -43.32 -19.62 -0.70
N PRO A 507 -43.62 -20.85 -1.15
CA PRO A 507 -45.00 -21.26 -1.38
C PRO A 507 -45.72 -21.34 -0.03
N SER A 508 -46.43 -20.27 0.34
CA SER A 508 -47.31 -20.28 1.50
C SER A 508 -48.50 -21.18 1.19
N GLY A 509 -48.48 -22.37 1.79
CA GLY A 509 -49.65 -23.21 1.90
C GLY A 509 -50.70 -22.49 2.73
N GLN A 510 -51.83 -22.14 2.11
CA GLN A 510 -53.18 -22.19 2.69
C GLN A 510 -54.20 -21.74 1.65
N LYS A 511 -55.02 -22.68 1.17
CA LYS A 511 -56.40 -22.38 0.76
C LYS A 511 -57.31 -23.47 1.29
N SER A 512 -58.14 -23.12 2.26
CA SER A 512 -59.31 -23.91 2.63
C SER A 512 -60.60 -23.19 2.27
N PHE A 513 -61.55 -24.00 1.81
CA PHE A 513 -63.01 -23.90 1.93
C PHE A 513 -63.78 -22.78 1.18
N GLN A 514 -64.43 -23.23 0.10
CA GLN A 514 -65.71 -22.78 -0.47
C GLN A 514 -65.80 -21.42 -1.18
N GLN A 515 -65.84 -21.49 -2.52
CA GLN A 515 -66.81 -20.80 -3.40
C GLN A 515 -66.68 -21.47 -4.80
N TRP A 516 -67.49 -22.51 -5.08
CA TRP A 516 -68.78 -22.43 -5.79
C TRP A 516 -68.60 -22.13 -7.29
N SER A 517 -68.54 -23.16 -8.14
CA SER A 517 -69.69 -23.73 -8.90
C SER A 517 -70.02 -22.97 -10.20
N ARG A 518 -69.85 -23.68 -11.33
CA ARG A 518 -70.64 -23.61 -12.57
C ARG A 518 -71.03 -22.20 -13.06
N HIS A 519 -70.29 -21.67 -14.03
CA HIS A 519 -70.70 -21.54 -15.44
C HIS A 519 -69.57 -20.97 -16.28
#